data_AF-A0A4S4KUL0-F1
#
_entry.id   AF-A0A4S4KUL0-F1
#
_cell.length_a   1.000
_cell.length_b   1.000
_cell.length_c   1.000
_cell.angle_alpha   90.00
_cell.angle_beta   90.00
_cell.angle_gamma   90.00
#
_symmetry.space_group_name_H-M   'P 1'
#
loop_
_entity.id
_entity.type
_entity.pdbx_description
1 polymer ?
#
loop_
_entity_poly.entity_id
_entity_poly.type
_entity_poly.pdbx_seq_one_letter_code
_entity_poly.pdbx_strand_id
1 'polypeptide(L)'
;MALLLAARDRVLTLAEQRVLGPLIPQLTSTPIITSHDLPPLIAHNPTLALPIMTSLLSQPSIVTYLDVLKHLPPTLPTLDLLGRLLRDSTSITDIATGGRTTVADLVRTDVLGWFLHESMQWLDWAEEEERAGNISDDRFAKGVQNLCRFYNSLIKLNIVDLTDDADTAEMKHFTLRHSRFEDANALYRILAMSTTF
;
A
#
# COMPACT_ATOMS: atom_id res chain seq x y z
N MET A 1 23.36 3.17 -11.35
CA MET A 1 22.95 4.50 -10.85
C MET A 1 21.97 5.21 -11.79
N ALA A 2 22.34 5.48 -13.04
CA ALA A 2 21.48 6.23 -13.98
C ALA A 2 20.08 5.61 -14.19
N LEU A 3 19.97 4.27 -14.23
CA LEU A 3 18.68 3.58 -14.36
C LEU A 3 17.76 3.75 -13.14
N LEU A 4 18.32 3.83 -11.93
CA LEU A 4 17.53 4.03 -10.72
C LEU A 4 16.98 5.46 -10.64
N LEU A 5 17.79 6.45 -11.06
CA LEU A 5 17.32 7.82 -11.20
C LEU A 5 16.26 7.94 -12.29
N ALA A 6 16.49 7.31 -13.45
CA ALA A 6 15.49 7.27 -14.52
C ALA A 6 14.18 6.59 -14.09
N ALA A 7 14.24 5.57 -13.22
CA ALA A 7 13.05 4.91 -12.67
C ALA A 7 12.20 5.84 -11.80
N ARG A 8 12.78 6.90 -11.22
CA ARG A 8 12.02 7.90 -10.47
C ARG A 8 11.19 8.76 -11.41
N ASP A 9 11.76 9.15 -12.54
CA ASP A 9 11.13 10.13 -13.43
C ASP A 9 10.27 9.49 -14.52
N ARG A 10 10.49 8.21 -14.83
CA ARG A 10 9.76 7.50 -15.88
C ARG A 10 9.64 5.99 -15.66
N VAL A 11 8.75 5.39 -16.44
CA VAL A 11 8.66 3.94 -16.59
C VAL A 11 9.92 3.42 -17.29
N LEU A 12 10.56 2.42 -16.68
CA LEU A 12 11.67 1.69 -17.29
C LEU A 12 11.15 0.64 -18.27
N THR A 13 11.90 0.45 -19.36
CA THR A 13 11.65 -0.65 -20.30
C THR A 13 11.95 -2.01 -19.66
N LEU A 14 11.39 -3.10 -20.21
CA LEU A 14 11.64 -4.45 -19.72
C LEU A 14 13.14 -4.82 -19.72
N ALA A 15 13.91 -4.33 -20.69
CA ALA A 15 15.35 -4.53 -20.74
C ALA A 15 16.05 -3.83 -19.55
N GLU A 16 15.70 -2.57 -19.29
CA GLU A 16 16.22 -1.81 -18.15
C GLU A 16 15.85 -2.45 -16.81
N GLN A 17 14.60 -2.92 -16.67
CA GLN A 17 14.13 -3.62 -15.46
C GLN A 17 14.91 -4.92 -15.21
N ARG A 18 15.21 -5.69 -16.27
CA ARG A 18 16.01 -6.93 -16.15
C ARG A 18 17.45 -6.67 -15.74
N VAL A 19 18.02 -5.53 -16.14
CA VAL A 19 19.36 -5.12 -15.71
C VAL A 19 19.34 -4.63 -14.26
N LEU A 20 18.32 -3.85 -13.87
CA LEU A 20 18.23 -3.26 -12.54
C LEU A 20 17.88 -4.28 -11.45
N GLY A 21 16.97 -5.22 -11.73
CA GLY A 21 16.44 -6.18 -10.75
C GLY A 21 17.51 -6.89 -9.90
N PRO A 22 18.51 -7.56 -10.50
CA PRO A 22 19.57 -8.25 -9.75
C PRO A 22 20.48 -7.31 -8.94
N LEU A 23 20.55 -6.02 -9.30
CA LEU A 23 21.40 -5.02 -8.65
C LEU A 23 20.69 -4.36 -7.45
N ILE A 24 19.37 -4.56 -7.28
CA ILE A 24 18.58 -3.90 -6.24
C ILE A 24 19.19 -4.07 -4.84
N PRO A 25 19.53 -5.28 -4.36
CA PRO A 25 20.05 -5.45 -2.99
C PRO A 25 21.34 -4.65 -2.72
N GLN A 26 22.22 -4.55 -3.72
CA GLN A 26 23.47 -3.79 -3.62
C GLN A 26 23.23 -2.27 -3.69
N LEU A 27 22.23 -1.85 -4.45
CA LEU A 27 21.87 -0.43 -4.56
C LEU A 27 21.16 0.05 -3.31
N THR A 28 20.33 -0.79 -2.68
CA THR A 28 19.66 -0.47 -1.43
C THR A 28 20.66 -0.41 -0.28
N SER A 29 21.71 -1.25 -0.23
CA SER A 29 22.73 -1.23 0.83
C SER A 29 23.53 0.09 0.90
N THR A 30 23.41 0.92 -0.13
CA THR A 30 24.01 2.25 -0.19
C THR A 30 22.90 3.28 0.00
N PRO A 31 23.11 4.43 0.67
CA PRO A 31 22.06 5.45 0.89
C PRO A 31 21.72 6.25 -0.39
N ILE A 32 21.56 5.57 -1.52
CA ILE A 32 21.23 6.14 -2.82
C ILE A 32 19.71 6.33 -2.96
N ILE A 33 18.91 5.43 -2.37
CA ILE A 33 17.45 5.52 -2.36
C ILE A 33 17.02 6.17 -1.05
N THR A 34 16.35 7.31 -1.16
CA THR A 34 15.74 7.99 -0.01
C THR A 34 14.24 7.71 0.05
N SER A 35 13.61 7.98 1.21
CA SER A 35 12.17 7.84 1.39
C SER A 35 11.35 8.64 0.37
N HIS A 36 11.85 9.82 -0.03
CA HIS A 36 11.21 10.67 -1.04
C HIS A 36 11.19 10.04 -2.45
N ASP A 37 12.09 9.09 -2.71
CA ASP A 37 12.23 8.51 -4.04
C ASP A 37 11.24 7.35 -4.26
N LEU A 38 10.71 6.79 -3.17
CA LEU A 38 9.86 5.61 -3.19
C LEU A 38 8.49 5.83 -3.84
N PRO A 39 7.71 6.88 -3.51
CA PRO A 39 6.40 7.08 -4.15
C PRO A 39 6.45 7.11 -5.69
N PRO A 40 7.33 7.91 -6.34
CA PRO A 40 7.40 7.91 -7.80
C PRO A 40 7.97 6.61 -8.37
N LEU A 41 8.90 5.95 -7.68
CA LEU A 41 9.40 4.62 -8.08
C LEU A 41 8.29 3.57 -8.10
N ILE A 42 7.43 3.55 -7.08
CA ILE A 42 6.30 2.62 -6.98
C ILE A 42 5.27 2.93 -8.07
N ALA A 43 4.95 4.22 -8.27
CA ALA A 43 3.97 4.65 -9.27
C ALA A 43 4.40 4.31 -10.70
N HIS A 44 5.67 4.56 -11.06
CA HIS A 44 6.17 4.34 -12.41
C HIS A 44 6.62 2.89 -12.68
N ASN A 45 7.12 2.19 -11.67
CA ASN A 45 7.77 0.89 -11.84
C ASN A 45 7.27 -0.16 -10.81
N PRO A 46 5.97 -0.52 -10.83
CA PRO A 46 5.37 -1.42 -9.85
C PRO A 46 6.01 -2.82 -9.79
N THR A 47 6.58 -3.28 -10.91
CA THR A 47 7.28 -4.57 -10.96
C THR A 47 8.55 -4.60 -10.11
N LEU A 48 9.18 -3.45 -9.92
CA LEU A 48 10.40 -3.27 -9.13
C LEU A 48 10.10 -2.87 -7.68
N ALA A 49 8.88 -2.44 -7.38
CA ALA A 49 8.50 -1.94 -6.06
C ALA A 49 8.72 -2.98 -4.94
N LEU A 50 8.25 -4.22 -5.13
CA LEU A 50 8.43 -5.27 -4.12
C LEU A 50 9.91 -5.56 -3.81
N PRO A 51 10.77 -5.91 -4.78
CA PRO A 51 12.16 -6.22 -4.47
C PRO A 51 12.93 -5.04 -3.88
N ILE A 52 12.57 -3.79 -4.24
CA ILE A 52 13.13 -2.59 -3.60
C ILE A 52 12.69 -2.52 -2.15
N MET A 53 11.39 -2.63 -1.88
CA MET A 53 10.87 -2.53 -0.51
C MET A 53 11.39 -3.64 0.38
N THR A 54 11.41 -4.90 -0.05
CA THR A 54 11.92 -6.00 0.79
C THR A 54 13.40 -5.84 1.11
N SER A 55 14.19 -5.35 0.15
CA SER A 55 15.61 -5.08 0.36
C SER A 55 15.84 -3.90 1.31
N LEU A 56 14.99 -2.86 1.27
CA LEU A 56 15.05 -1.71 2.18
C LEU A 56 14.54 -2.04 3.59
N LEU A 57 13.50 -2.87 3.70
CA LEU A 57 12.97 -3.34 4.97
C LEU A 57 13.93 -4.30 5.68
N SER A 58 14.85 -4.92 4.95
CA SER A 58 15.93 -5.72 5.54
C SER A 58 17.05 -4.87 6.17
N GLN A 59 16.94 -3.54 6.13
CA GLN A 59 17.96 -2.61 6.63
C GLN A 59 17.63 -2.05 8.01
N PRO A 60 18.63 -1.50 8.73
CA PRO A 60 18.40 -0.90 10.04
C PRO A 60 17.44 0.30 10.03
N SER A 61 17.29 0.98 8.89
CA SER A 61 16.42 2.15 8.72
C SER A 61 14.98 1.80 8.32
N ILE A 62 14.50 0.63 8.75
CA ILE A 62 13.18 0.08 8.39
C ILE A 62 12.02 1.06 8.65
N VAL A 63 12.06 1.76 9.79
CA VAL A 63 11.01 2.68 10.24
C VAL A 63 10.73 3.77 9.22
N THR A 64 11.79 4.36 8.64
CA THR A 64 11.67 5.43 7.64
C THR A 64 10.94 4.96 6.38
N TYR A 65 11.13 3.70 5.99
CA TYR A 65 10.52 3.15 4.78
C TYR A 65 9.09 2.64 5.03
N LEU A 66 8.80 2.15 6.24
CA LEU A 66 7.43 1.84 6.66
C LEU A 66 6.58 3.10 6.71
N ASP A 67 7.15 4.21 7.16
CA ASP A 67 6.45 5.49 7.23
C ASP A 67 5.96 5.96 5.85
N VAL A 68 6.80 5.79 4.81
CA VAL A 68 6.39 6.07 3.43
C VAL A 68 5.17 5.27 3.02
N LEU A 69 5.11 3.98 3.35
CA LEU A 69 3.99 3.11 2.96
C LEU A 69 2.65 3.59 3.52
N LYS A 70 2.64 4.22 4.70
CA LYS A 70 1.42 4.75 5.34
C LYS A 70 0.80 5.88 4.53
N HIS A 71 1.64 6.73 3.94
CA HIS A 71 1.21 7.95 3.24
C HIS A 71 1.07 7.79 1.71
N LEU A 72 1.20 6.57 1.19
CA LEU A 72 1.02 6.35 -0.25
C LEU A 72 -0.46 6.51 -0.65
N PRO A 73 -0.76 7.10 -1.82
CA PRO A 73 -2.12 7.20 -2.29
C PRO A 73 -2.69 5.82 -2.67
N PRO A 74 -4.02 5.59 -2.56
CA PRO A 74 -4.70 4.32 -2.85
C PRO A 74 -4.81 4.04 -4.36
N THR A 75 -3.65 3.97 -5.03
CA THR A 75 -3.53 3.63 -6.45
C THR A 75 -3.31 2.13 -6.63
N LEU A 76 -3.59 1.60 -7.83
CA LEU A 76 -3.36 0.18 -8.13
C LEU A 76 -1.93 -0.28 -7.83
N PRO A 77 -0.86 0.44 -8.23
CA PRO A 77 0.52 0.10 -7.86
C PRO A 77 0.74 -0.02 -6.35
N THR A 78 0.23 0.93 -5.57
CA THR A 78 0.35 0.93 -4.10
C THR A 78 -0.34 -0.27 -3.48
N LEU A 79 -1.58 -0.55 -3.89
CA LEU A 79 -2.40 -1.61 -3.33
C LEU A 79 -1.88 -3.01 -3.70
N ASP A 80 -1.35 -3.18 -4.93
CA ASP A 80 -0.66 -4.41 -5.31
C ASP A 80 0.61 -4.63 -4.47
N LEU A 81 1.42 -3.58 -4.30
CA LEU A 81 2.62 -3.64 -3.47
C LEU A 81 2.29 -4.04 -2.03
N LEU A 82 1.35 -3.36 -1.38
CA LEU A 82 0.94 -3.66 -0.01
C LEU A 82 0.35 -5.07 0.10
N GLY A 83 -0.49 -5.47 -0.86
CA GLY A 83 -1.05 -6.83 -0.89
C GLY A 83 0.02 -7.90 -1.05
N ARG A 84 1.13 -7.62 -1.74
CA ARG A 84 2.28 -8.54 -1.84
C ARG A 84 3.13 -8.54 -0.56
N LEU A 85 3.37 -7.37 0.04
CA LEU A 85 4.11 -7.24 1.29
C LEU A 85 3.41 -7.93 2.47
N LEU A 86 2.08 -7.81 2.57
CA LEU A 86 1.25 -8.48 3.59
C LEU A 86 1.24 -10.02 3.48
N ARG A 87 1.80 -10.57 2.40
CA ARG A 87 1.96 -12.01 2.17
C ARG A 87 3.44 -12.44 2.16
N ASP A 88 4.36 -11.51 2.37
CA ASP A 88 5.78 -11.77 2.31
C ASP A 88 6.28 -12.37 3.63
N SER A 89 6.64 -13.65 3.60
CA SER A 89 7.14 -14.40 4.75
C SER A 89 8.65 -14.22 4.99
N THR A 90 9.30 -13.27 4.32
CA THR A 90 10.72 -12.99 4.53
C THR A 90 10.96 -12.57 5.97
N SER A 91 11.84 -13.30 6.66
CA SER A 91 12.16 -13.04 8.06
C SER A 91 13.09 -11.83 8.19
N ILE A 92 12.71 -10.87 9.02
CA ILE A 92 13.50 -9.70 9.39
C ILE A 92 13.79 -9.77 10.89
N THR A 93 14.98 -9.33 11.28
CA THR A 93 15.32 -9.16 12.69
C THR A 93 14.71 -7.86 13.19
N ASP A 94 13.83 -7.95 14.17
CA ASP A 94 13.31 -6.78 14.87
C ASP A 94 14.45 -6.14 15.68
N ILE A 95 14.72 -4.87 15.40
CA ILE A 95 15.80 -4.08 16.02
C ILE A 95 15.46 -3.78 17.49
N ALA A 96 14.17 -3.67 17.83
CA ALA A 96 13.72 -3.32 19.18
C ALA A 96 13.72 -4.52 20.14
N THR A 97 13.28 -5.69 19.66
CA THR A 97 13.15 -6.89 20.51
C THR A 97 14.25 -7.92 20.32
N GLY A 98 15.05 -7.81 19.24
CA GLY A 98 16.00 -8.85 18.82
C GLY A 98 15.31 -10.14 18.34
N GLY A 99 13.99 -10.15 18.25
CA GLY A 99 13.18 -11.26 17.77
C GLY A 99 13.18 -11.38 16.24
N ARG A 100 12.69 -12.52 15.73
CA ARG A 100 12.40 -12.70 14.31
C ARG A 100 10.95 -12.35 14.05
N THR A 101 10.71 -11.36 13.20
CA THR A 101 9.39 -11.01 12.65
C THR A 101 9.39 -11.29 11.15
N THR A 102 8.22 -11.26 10.51
CA THR A 102 8.11 -11.31 9.04
C THR A 102 7.77 -9.93 8.47
N VAL A 103 8.10 -9.70 7.20
CA VAL A 103 7.65 -8.49 6.47
C VAL A 103 6.12 -8.36 6.57
N ALA A 104 5.40 -9.47 6.38
CA ALA A 104 3.94 -9.50 6.47
C ALA A 104 3.41 -9.04 7.84
N ASP A 105 3.97 -9.56 8.93
CA ASP A 105 3.53 -9.24 10.30
C ASP A 105 3.83 -7.78 10.64
N LEU A 106 4.98 -7.28 10.20
CA LEU A 106 5.38 -5.89 10.41
C LEU A 106 4.49 -4.91 9.63
N VAL A 107 4.23 -5.20 8.36
CA VAL A 107 3.36 -4.35 7.52
C VAL A 107 1.91 -4.41 8.01
N ARG A 108 1.46 -5.56 8.50
CA ARG A 108 0.13 -5.68 9.11
C ARG A 108 0.00 -4.83 10.37
N THR A 109 0.97 -4.91 11.28
CA THR A 109 0.89 -4.26 12.59
C THR A 109 1.15 -2.75 12.51
N ASP A 110 2.15 -2.33 11.72
CA ASP A 110 2.65 -0.95 11.77
C ASP A 110 2.11 -0.07 10.63
N VAL A 111 1.66 -0.66 9.51
CA VAL A 111 1.34 0.08 8.28
C VAL A 111 -0.13 -0.01 7.91
N LEU A 112 -0.76 -1.19 8.01
CA LEU A 112 -2.07 -1.42 7.40
C LEU A 112 -3.16 -0.45 7.87
N GLY A 113 -3.40 -0.33 9.17
CA GLY A 113 -4.46 0.55 9.70
C GLY A 113 -4.21 2.02 9.36
N TRP A 114 -2.97 2.49 9.53
CA TRP A 114 -2.57 3.85 9.14
C TRP A 114 -2.77 4.12 7.65
N PHE A 115 -2.37 3.17 6.81
CA PHE A 115 -2.55 3.28 5.36
C PHE A 115 -4.03 3.34 4.97
N LEU A 116 -4.89 2.55 5.61
CA LEU A 116 -6.34 2.59 5.36
C LEU A 116 -6.92 3.95 5.75
N HIS A 117 -6.56 4.46 6.91
CA HIS A 117 -6.99 5.79 7.37
C HIS A 117 -6.54 6.90 6.41
N GLU A 118 -5.26 6.95 6.06
CA GLU A 118 -4.69 7.93 5.11
C GLU A 118 -5.32 7.79 3.71
N SER A 119 -5.64 6.56 3.28
CA SER A 119 -6.34 6.31 2.02
C SER A 119 -7.75 6.89 2.03
N MET A 120 -8.50 6.76 3.13
CA MET A 120 -9.83 7.35 3.27
C MET A 120 -9.76 8.89 3.28
N GLN A 121 -8.81 9.45 4.02
CA GLN A 121 -8.59 10.90 4.05
C GLN A 121 -8.21 11.45 2.67
N TRP A 122 -7.36 10.74 1.93
CA TRP A 122 -7.01 11.09 0.56
C TRP A 122 -8.23 11.10 -0.36
N LEU A 123 -9.15 10.13 -0.20
CA LEU A 123 -10.39 10.06 -0.96
C LEU A 123 -11.36 11.16 -0.60
N ASP A 124 -11.46 11.54 0.68
CA ASP A 124 -12.26 12.69 1.11
C ASP A 124 -11.78 13.99 0.44
N TRP A 125 -10.46 14.21 0.40
CA TRP A 125 -9.91 15.36 -0.32
C TRP A 125 -10.16 15.27 -1.83
N ALA A 126 -9.98 14.09 -2.43
CA ALA A 126 -10.25 13.90 -3.86
C ALA A 126 -11.71 14.15 -4.22
N GLU A 127 -12.67 13.79 -3.36
CA GLU A 127 -14.10 14.07 -3.54
C GLU A 127 -14.38 15.57 -3.51
N GLU A 128 -13.77 16.30 -2.56
CA GLU A 128 -13.95 17.75 -2.43
C GLU A 128 -13.38 18.50 -3.64
N GLU A 129 -12.20 18.10 -4.13
CA GLU A 129 -11.61 18.69 -5.33
C GLU A 129 -12.43 18.46 -6.61
N GLU A 130 -13.03 17.26 -6.75
CA GLU A 130 -13.95 16.95 -7.84
C GLU A 130 -15.23 17.80 -7.74
N ARG A 131 -15.79 17.93 -6.51
CA ARG A 131 -16.97 18.76 -6.23
C ARG A 131 -16.72 20.26 -6.47
N ALA A 132 -15.52 20.74 -6.17
CA ALA A 132 -15.09 22.11 -6.43
C ALA A 132 -14.84 22.37 -7.93
N GLY A 133 -14.79 21.33 -8.76
CA GLY A 133 -14.48 21.43 -10.18
C GLY A 133 -13.01 21.74 -10.48
N ASN A 134 -12.13 21.63 -9.48
CA ASN A 134 -10.69 21.81 -9.66
C ASN A 134 -10.09 20.69 -10.52
N ILE A 135 -10.74 19.52 -10.50
CA ILE A 135 -10.27 18.27 -11.06
C ILE A 135 -11.44 17.58 -11.76
N SER A 136 -11.23 17.14 -13.01
CA SER A 136 -12.27 16.50 -13.85
C SER A 136 -11.99 15.02 -14.15
N ASP A 137 -11.11 14.36 -13.38
CA ASP A 137 -10.77 12.93 -13.60
C ASP A 137 -11.42 12.04 -12.53
N ASP A 138 -11.66 10.78 -12.88
CA ASP A 138 -12.35 9.76 -12.07
C ASP A 138 -11.49 9.21 -10.91
N ARG A 139 -10.50 9.97 -10.44
CA ARG A 139 -9.51 9.50 -9.45
C ARG A 139 -10.19 9.07 -8.15
N PHE A 140 -11.24 9.77 -7.75
CA PHE A 140 -11.99 9.50 -6.53
C PHE A 140 -12.80 8.21 -6.70
N ALA A 141 -13.62 8.12 -7.75
CA ALA A 141 -14.41 6.92 -8.06
C ALA A 141 -13.53 5.66 -8.20
N LYS A 142 -12.41 5.76 -8.94
CA LYS A 142 -11.45 4.65 -9.08
C LYS A 142 -10.78 4.31 -7.76
N GLY A 143 -10.41 5.31 -6.96
CA GLY A 143 -9.80 5.10 -5.66
C GLY A 143 -10.72 4.38 -4.68
N VAL A 144 -12.01 4.75 -4.61
CA VAL A 144 -13.03 4.02 -3.83
C VAL A 144 -13.13 2.56 -4.27
N GLN A 145 -13.26 2.31 -5.58
CA GLN A 145 -13.34 0.94 -6.11
C GLN A 145 -12.10 0.12 -5.74
N ASN A 146 -10.91 0.69 -5.93
CA ASN A 146 -9.64 0.02 -5.66
C ASN A 146 -9.48 -0.29 -4.17
N LEU A 147 -9.81 0.67 -3.29
CA LEU A 147 -9.73 0.48 -1.84
C LEU A 147 -10.69 -0.60 -1.36
N CYS A 148 -11.94 -0.60 -1.85
CA CYS A 148 -12.91 -1.63 -1.50
C CYS A 148 -12.48 -3.02 -1.99
N ARG A 149 -11.95 -3.14 -3.22
CA ARG A 149 -11.44 -4.42 -3.75
C ARG A 149 -10.21 -4.90 -2.99
N PHE A 150 -9.33 -3.99 -2.61
CA PHE A 150 -8.16 -4.29 -1.79
C PHE A 150 -8.58 -4.86 -0.44
N TYR A 151 -9.44 -4.16 0.29
CA TYR A 151 -9.90 -4.61 1.60
C TYR A 151 -10.67 -5.94 1.52
N ASN A 152 -11.54 -6.12 0.52
CA ASN A 152 -12.19 -7.41 0.27
C ASN A 152 -11.17 -8.54 0.02
N SER A 153 -10.04 -8.23 -0.62
CA SER A 153 -8.97 -9.21 -0.83
C SER A 153 -8.26 -9.56 0.49
N LEU A 154 -8.08 -8.60 1.39
CA LEU A 154 -7.53 -8.84 2.73
C LEU A 154 -8.44 -9.77 3.55
N ILE A 155 -9.76 -9.57 3.49
CA ILE A 155 -10.74 -10.46 4.13
C ILE A 155 -10.61 -11.88 3.58
N LYS A 156 -10.60 -12.04 2.25
CA LYS A 156 -10.49 -13.36 1.61
C LYS A 156 -9.19 -14.10 1.94
N LEU A 157 -8.14 -13.35 2.25
CA LEU A 157 -6.84 -13.88 2.64
C LEU A 157 -6.71 -14.11 4.16
N ASN A 158 -7.76 -13.83 4.95
CA ASN A 158 -7.76 -13.85 6.42
C ASN A 158 -6.61 -13.00 7.01
N ILE A 159 -6.31 -11.86 6.38
CA ILE A 159 -5.29 -10.90 6.85
C ILE A 159 -5.88 -9.96 7.91
N VAL A 160 -7.16 -9.61 7.75
CA VAL A 160 -7.91 -8.71 8.64
C VAL A 160 -8.95 -9.53 9.40
N ASP A 161 -9.09 -9.25 10.70
CA ASP A 161 -10.13 -9.83 11.53
C ASP A 161 -11.39 -8.96 11.50
N LEU A 162 -12.53 -9.56 11.18
CA LEU A 162 -13.81 -8.86 11.07
C LEU A 162 -14.49 -8.63 12.43
N THR A 163 -13.97 -9.22 13.50
CA THR A 163 -14.65 -9.27 14.81
C THR A 163 -14.13 -8.25 15.83
N ASP A 164 -12.88 -7.79 15.71
CA ASP A 164 -12.22 -6.97 16.74
C ASP A 164 -11.33 -5.84 16.18
N ASP A 165 -11.52 -5.48 14.91
CA ASP A 165 -10.64 -4.50 14.26
C ASP A 165 -11.30 -3.12 14.14
N ALA A 166 -10.67 -2.11 14.72
CA ALA A 166 -11.04 -0.71 14.55
C ALA A 166 -11.06 -0.32 13.07
N ASP A 167 -10.16 -0.90 12.28
CA ASP A 167 -10.08 -0.71 10.83
C ASP A 167 -11.34 -1.26 10.12
N THR A 168 -11.92 -2.35 10.63
CA THR A 168 -13.19 -2.91 10.13
C THR A 168 -14.36 -1.97 10.38
N ALA A 169 -14.42 -1.34 11.55
CA ALA A 169 -15.45 -0.35 11.86
C ALA A 169 -15.34 0.89 10.97
N GLU A 170 -14.12 1.39 10.76
CA GLU A 170 -13.85 2.54 9.89
C GLU A 170 -14.21 2.21 8.43
N MET A 171 -13.82 1.03 7.93
CA MET A 171 -14.17 0.56 6.59
C MET A 171 -15.68 0.36 6.40
N LYS A 172 -16.40 -0.08 7.44
CA LYS A 172 -17.87 -0.21 7.41
C LYS A 172 -18.55 1.14 7.28
N HIS A 173 -18.07 2.16 8.00
CA HIS A 173 -18.57 3.52 7.87
C HIS A 173 -18.27 4.11 6.48
N PHE A 174 -17.02 3.93 6.01
CA PHE A 174 -16.58 4.37 4.69
C PHE A 174 -17.44 3.77 3.56
N THR A 175 -17.61 2.45 3.56
CA THR A 175 -18.39 1.73 2.54
C THR A 175 -19.89 2.10 2.57
N LEU A 176 -20.45 2.39 3.74
CA LEU A 176 -21.82 2.89 3.86
C LEU A 176 -21.97 4.29 3.25
N ARG A 177 -21.06 5.22 3.59
CA ARG A 177 -21.04 6.59 3.04
C ARG A 177 -20.92 6.59 1.51
N HIS A 178 -20.15 5.66 0.96
CA HIS A 178 -19.90 5.54 -0.47
C HIS A 178 -20.69 4.43 -1.16
N SER A 179 -21.81 3.98 -0.56
CA SER A 179 -22.66 2.88 -1.05
C SER A 179 -23.27 3.08 -2.45
N ARG A 180 -23.17 4.29 -3.03
CA ARG A 180 -23.49 4.56 -4.44
C ARG A 180 -22.58 3.80 -5.41
N PHE A 181 -21.37 3.41 -4.98
CA PHE A 181 -20.46 2.59 -5.77
C PHE A 181 -20.73 1.10 -5.52
N GLU A 182 -20.73 0.32 -6.61
CA GLU A 182 -21.03 -1.11 -6.56
C GLU A 182 -20.08 -1.88 -5.63
N ASP A 183 -18.77 -1.67 -5.77
CA ASP A 183 -17.75 -2.32 -4.92
C ASP A 183 -17.91 -1.96 -3.43
N ALA A 184 -18.30 -0.72 -3.12
CA ALA A 184 -18.53 -0.27 -1.76
C ALA A 184 -19.79 -0.89 -1.15
N ASN A 185 -20.89 -0.93 -1.90
CA ASN A 185 -22.12 -1.60 -1.47
C ASN A 185 -21.91 -3.10 -1.26
N ALA A 186 -21.18 -3.76 -2.17
CA ALA A 186 -20.85 -5.17 -2.05
C ALA A 186 -20.01 -5.44 -0.79
N LEU A 187 -18.97 -4.64 -0.54
CA LEU A 187 -18.15 -4.77 0.66
C LEU A 187 -18.95 -4.50 1.93
N TYR A 188 -19.78 -3.46 1.97
CA TYR A 188 -20.62 -3.14 3.13
C TYR A 188 -21.50 -4.33 3.53
N ARG A 189 -22.11 -5.03 2.57
CA ARG A 189 -22.93 -6.22 2.85
C ARG A 189 -22.12 -7.32 3.53
N ILE A 190 -20.89 -7.57 3.08
CA ILE A 190 -19.98 -8.55 3.70
C ILE A 190 -19.70 -8.16 5.15
N LEU A 191 -19.34 -6.88 5.37
CA LEU A 191 -19.02 -6.34 6.70
C LEU A 191 -20.23 -6.25 7.64
N ALA A 192 -21.43 -6.06 7.11
CA ALA A 192 -22.66 -6.03 7.89
C ALA A 192 -23.08 -7.43 8.33
N MET A 193 -22.87 -8.45 7.50
CA MET A 193 -23.20 -9.85 7.81
C MET A 193 -22.21 -10.49 8.80
N SER A 194 -20.96 -10.01 8.88
CA SER A 194 -19.96 -10.53 9.81
C SER A 194 -20.16 -10.08 11.26
N THR A 195 -20.97 -9.03 11.52
CA THR A 195 -21.25 -8.53 12.88
C THR A 195 -22.44 -9.22 13.56
N THR A 196 -23.06 -10.21 12.90
CA THR A 196 -24.33 -10.82 13.34
C THR A 196 -24.20 -12.16 14.11
N PHE A 197 -23.03 -12.49 14.65
CA PHE A 197 -22.82 -13.73 15.43
C PHE A 197 -22.15 -13.46 16.77
#